data_AF-A0A6B3LWP8-F1
#
_entry.id   AF-A0A6B3LWP8-F1
#
_cell.length_a   1.000
_cell.length_b   1.000
_cell.length_c   1.000
_cell.angle_alpha   90.00
_cell.angle_beta   90.00
_cell.angle_gamma   90.00
#
_symmetry.space_group_name_H-M   'P 1'
#
loop_
_entity.id
_entity.type
_entity.pdbx_description
1 polymer ?
#
loop_
_entity_poly.entity_id
_entity_poly.type
_entity_poly.pdbx_seq_one_letter_code
_entity_poly.pdbx_strand_id
1 'polypeptide(L)' 'MAKIEIIIKDEQGEELTRLQSIDLELGTQSIDEIEKAVEKLKQKMLPEISSELLSKAQREFSQEKKKTQT' A
#
# COMPACT_ATOMS: atom_id res chain seq x y z
N MET A 1 6.79 -1.06 20.67
CA MET A 1 6.64 -1.51 19.27
C MET A 1 5.94 -0.41 18.50
N ALA A 2 6.45 -0.06 17.32
CA ALA A 2 5.80 0.90 16.45
C ALA A 2 4.90 0.14 15.47
N LYS A 3 3.78 0.73 15.09
CA LYS A 3 2.88 0.18 14.07
C LYS A 3 2.89 1.09 12.86
N ILE A 4 2.81 0.48 11.69
CA ILE A 4 2.72 1.19 10.43
C ILE A 4 1.39 0.85 9.78
N GLU A 5 0.69 1.90 9.38
CA GLU A 5 -0.49 1.82 8.52
C GLU A 5 -0.11 2.36 7.15
N ILE A 6 -0.45 1.58 6.11
CA ILE A 6 -0.26 2.00 4.72
C ILE A 6 -1.64 2.27 4.15
N ILE A 7 -1.90 3.52 3.81
CA ILE A 7 -3.16 3.98 3.23
C ILE A 7 -2.86 4.45 1.81
N ILE A 8 -3.59 3.91 0.85
CA ILE A 8 -3.53 4.33 -0.55
C ILE A 8 -4.72 5.25 -0.80
N LYS A 9 -4.44 6.45 -1.33
CA LYS A 9 -5.44 7.46 -1.65
C LYS A 9 -5.38 7.83 -3.12
N ASP A 10 -6.48 8.33 -3.65
CA ASP A 10 -6.50 8.94 -4.98
C ASP A 10 -5.96 10.37 -4.95
N GLU A 11 -5.96 11.02 -6.11
CA GLU A 11 -5.48 12.40 -6.28
C GLU A 11 -6.37 13.43 -5.55
N GLN A 12 -7.60 13.06 -5.19
CA GLN A 12 -8.56 13.90 -4.45
C GLN A 12 -8.42 13.68 -2.92
N GLY A 13 -7.61 12.71 -2.50
CA GLY A 13 -7.40 12.33 -1.11
C GLY A 13 -8.42 11.33 -0.58
N GLU A 14 -9.27 10.75 -1.43
CA GLU A 14 -10.19 9.68 -1.06
C GLU A 14 -9.42 8.37 -0.85
N GLU A 15 -9.76 7.62 0.21
CA GLU A 15 -9.11 6.35 0.52
C GLU A 15 -9.52 5.28 -0.51
N LEU A 16 -8.54 4.81 -1.30
CA LEU A 16 -8.73 3.76 -2.27
C LEU A 16 -8.65 2.37 -1.63
N THR A 17 -7.74 2.20 -0.66
CA THR A 17 -7.58 0.99 0.16
C THR A 17 -6.63 1.26 1.33
N ARG A 18 -6.71 0.41 2.35
CA ARG A 18 -5.80 0.36 3.49
C ARG A 18 -5.23 -1.06 3.62
N LEU A 19 -3.91 -1.17 3.66
CA LEU A 19 -3.24 -2.45 3.90
C LEU A 19 -3.22 -2.78 5.38
N GLN A 20 -3.04 -4.07 5.69
CA GLN A 20 -2.94 -4.54 7.07
C GLN A 20 -1.83 -3.80 7.82
N SER A 21 -2.11 -3.49 9.09
CA SER A 21 -1.12 -2.86 9.97
C SER A 21 0.06 -3.80 10.19
N ILE A 22 1.27 -3.28 10.07
CA ILE A 22 2.51 -4.05 10.23
C ILE A 22 3.24 -3.54 11.46
N ASP A 23 3.65 -4.46 12.32
CA ASP A 23 4.54 -4.15 13.42
C ASP A 23 5.95 -3.86 12.86
N LEU A 24 6.50 -2.69 13.20
CA LEU A 24 7.86 -2.32 12.88
C LEU A 24 8.73 -2.52 14.11
N GLU A 25 9.69 -3.43 14.00
CA GLU A 25 10.76 -3.60 14.96
C GLU A 25 11.79 -2.47 14.80
N LEU A 26 11.66 -1.46 15.64
CA LEU A 26 12.65 -0.40 15.79
C LEU A 26 13.60 -0.83 16.90
N GLY A 27 14.85 -1.17 16.55
CA GLY A 27 15.87 -1.66 17.48
C GLY A 27 16.20 -0.65 18.59
N THR A 28 17.31 0.09 18.44
CA THR A 28 17.74 1.10 19.43
C THR A 28 17.03 2.45 19.29
N GLN A 29 16.03 2.55 18.40
CA GLN A 29 15.31 3.79 18.08
C GLN A 29 16.23 4.94 17.60
N SER A 30 17.43 4.62 17.12
CA SER A 30 18.30 5.58 16.44
C SER A 30 17.76 5.87 15.04
N ILE A 31 18.02 7.09 14.53
CA ILE A 31 17.53 7.52 13.20
C ILE A 31 17.96 6.54 12.10
N ASP A 32 19.22 6.12 12.09
CA ASP A 32 19.75 5.16 11.11
C ASP A 32 19.01 3.81 11.11
N GLU A 33 18.64 3.31 12.29
CA GLU A 33 17.87 2.07 12.42
C GLU A 33 16.41 2.26 11.99
N ILE A 34 15.82 3.43 12.26
CA ILE A 34 14.49 3.79 11.75
C ILE A 34 14.50 3.83 10.23
N GLU A 35 15.49 4.49 9.62
CA GLU A 35 15.64 4.58 8.16
C GLU A 35 15.79 3.21 7.52
N LYS A 36 16.66 2.36 8.07
CA LYS A 36 16.81 0.97 7.61
C LYS A 36 15.51 0.16 7.72
N ALA A 37 14.78 0.31 8.83
CA ALA A 37 13.54 -0.41 9.05
C ALA A 37 12.45 0.04 8.06
N VAL A 38 12.35 1.35 7.79
CA VAL A 38 11.45 1.92 6.77
C VAL A 38 11.86 1.45 5.37
N GLU A 39 13.15 1.43 5.05
CA GLU A 39 13.62 0.99 3.73
C GLU A 39 13.32 -0.48 3.47
N LYS A 40 13.53 -1.34 4.47
CA LYS A 40 13.15 -2.76 4.41
C LYS A 40 11.65 -2.94 4.22
N LEU A 41 10.84 -2.16 4.94
CA LEU A 41 9.39 -2.18 4.77
C LEU A 41 9.02 -1.79 3.34
N LYS A 42 9.61 -0.71 2.80
CA LYS A 42 9.35 -0.26 1.43
C LYS A 42 9.66 -1.35 0.42
N GLN A 43 10.81 -2.00 0.53
CA GLN A 43 11.20 -3.11 -0.37
C GLN A 43 10.22 -4.29 -0.30
N LYS A 44 9.72 -4.60 0.89
CA LYS A 44 8.74 -5.68 1.10
C LYS A 44 7.35 -5.34 0.55
N MET A 45 6.88 -4.12 0.82
CA MET A 45 5.49 -3.73 0.58
C MET A 45 5.23 -3.20 -0.83
N LEU A 46 6.22 -2.62 -1.51
CA LEU A 46 6.03 -2.07 -2.87
C LEU A 46 5.50 -3.10 -3.88
N PRO A 47 5.98 -4.36 -3.91
CA PRO A 47 5.40 -5.39 -4.78
C PRO A 47 3.93 -5.67 -4.47
N GLU A 48 3.57 -5.79 -3.18
CA GLU A 48 2.19 -6.06 -2.75
C GLU A 48 1.25 -4.91 -3.11
N ILE A 49 1.67 -3.66 -2.85
CA ILE A 49 0.95 -2.44 -3.24
C ILE A 49 0.70 -2.44 -4.75
N SER A 50 1.74 -2.71 -5.53
CA SER A 50 1.67 -2.69 -7.00
C SER A 50 0.71 -3.76 -7.53
N SER A 51 0.74 -4.96 -6.95
CA SER A 51 -0.17 -6.05 -7.30
C SER A 51 -1.64 -5.72 -7.00
N GLU A 52 -1.90 -5.14 -5.83
CA GLU A 52 -3.25 -4.73 -5.42
C GLU A 52 -3.81 -3.63 -6.33
N LEU A 53 -3.00 -2.60 -6.61
CA LEU A 53 -3.37 -1.50 -7.52
C LEU A 53 -3.64 -2.01 -8.94
N LEU A 54 -2.77 -2.87 -9.47
CA LEU A 54 -2.96 -3.47 -10.79
C LEU A 54 -4.25 -4.31 -10.84
N SER A 55 -4.48 -5.13 -9.81
CA SER A 55 -5.69 -5.96 -9.70
C SER A 55 -6.96 -5.12 -9.58
N LYS A 56 -6.88 -3.96 -8.91
CA LYS A 56 -7.99 -3.00 -8.84
C LYS A 56 -8.28 -2.40 -10.23
N ALA A 57 -7.27 -1.87 -10.91
CA ALA A 57 -7.41 -1.30 -12.24
C ALA A 57 -7.99 -2.30 -13.27
N GLN A 58 -7.54 -3.56 -13.23
CA GLN A 58 -8.09 -4.61 -14.09
C GLN A 58 -9.57 -4.91 -13.82
N ARG A 59 -9.98 -4.92 -12.54
CA ARG A 59 -11.38 -5.12 -12.14
C ARG A 59 -12.25 -3.96 -12.62
N GLU A 60 -11.80 -2.73 -12.44
CA GLU A 60 -12.50 -1.52 -12.88
C GLU A 60 -12.71 -1.51 -14.39
N PHE A 61 -11.62 -1.74 -15.14
CA PHE A 61 -11.69 -1.82 -16.61
C PHE A 61 -12.65 -2.90 -17.11
N SER A 62 -12.66 -4.07 -16.45
CA SER A 62 -13.57 -5.17 -16.79
C SER A 62 -15.04 -4.83 -16.51
N GLN A 63 -15.32 -4.05 -15.45
CA GLN A 63 -16.67 -3.60 -15.12
C GLN A 63 -17.15 -2.49 -16.06
N GLU A 64 -16.29 -1.56 -16.46
CA GLU A 64 -16.61 -0.53 -17.44
C GLU A 64 -17.01 -1.13 -18.79
N LYS A 65 -16.25 -2.13 -19.27
CA LYS A 65 -16.59 -2.84 -20.51
C LYS A 65 -17.97 -3.50 -20.48
N LYS A 66 -18.39 -4.04 -19.33
CA LYS A 66 -19.72 -4.63 -19.17
C LYS A 66 -20.83 -3.58 -19.21
N LYS A 67 -20.59 -2.38 -18.65
CA LYS A 67 -21.56 -1.28 -18.67
C LYS A 67 -21.77 -0.69 -20.06
N THR A 68 -20.76 -0.67 -20.93
CA THR A 68 -20.89 -0.14 -22.31
C THR A 68 -21.58 -1.12 -23.28
N GLN A 69 -21.72 -2.40 -22.91
CA GLN A 69 -22.38 -3.43 -23.73
C GLN A 69 -23.83 -3.73 -23.33
N THR A 70 -24.41 -2.96 -22.39
CA THR A 70 -25.81 -3.06 -21.98
C THR A 70 -26.55 -1.79 -22.38
#